data_AF-A0A832UP84-F1
#
_entry.id   AF-A0A832UP84-F1
#
_cell.length_a   1.000
_cell.length_b   1.000
_cell.length_c   1.000
_cell.angle_alpha   90.00
_cell.angle_beta   90.00
_cell.angle_gamma   90.00
#
_symmetry.space_group_name_H-M   'P 1'
#
loop_
_entity.id
_entity.type
_entity.pdbx_description
1 polymer ?
#
loop_
_entity_poly.entity_id
_entity_poly.type
_entity_poly.pdbx_seq_one_letter_code
_entity_poly.pdbx_strand_id
1 'polypeptide(L)'
;MSKKDPICGMDGTIEKHGYYFCSQNCIEKYESRPALMSQSWFKPVLYSVIAVLLIVLTAVLQMTGYMILFMGVFFVAVSLLKIADWKGFAQAFTMYDILAKKSKVYAHIYPLIELGLGISYLLTWQITIAAYVTFVIMAIGTVGVAQNLLSKNPVKCACLGTLVKIPLTKFTLFEDITMAAMALMILFL
;
A
#
# COMPACT_ATOMS: atom_id res chain seq x y z
N MET A 1 53.98 -36.81 11.71
CA MET A 1 52.54 -36.61 11.94
C MET A 1 51.82 -37.93 11.71
N SER A 2 51.10 -38.43 12.71
CA SER A 2 50.34 -39.70 12.60
C SER A 2 49.23 -39.51 11.57
N LYS A 3 49.28 -40.32 10.50
CA LYS A 3 48.34 -40.29 9.38
C LYS A 3 47.12 -41.12 9.79
N LYS A 4 46.16 -40.53 10.50
CA LYS A 4 44.99 -41.27 11.00
C LYS A 4 43.83 -41.25 10.01
N ASP A 5 43.14 -42.38 9.92
CA ASP A 5 41.92 -42.55 9.12
C ASP A 5 40.73 -41.78 9.75
N PRO A 6 40.02 -40.94 8.97
CA PRO A 6 38.91 -40.10 9.47
C PRO A 6 37.63 -40.88 9.82
N ILE A 7 37.52 -42.14 9.41
CA ILE A 7 36.40 -43.05 9.70
C ILE A 7 36.72 -43.95 10.90
N CYS A 8 37.89 -44.59 10.91
CA CYS A 8 38.23 -45.63 11.88
C CYS A 8 39.20 -45.17 13.00
N GLY A 9 39.91 -44.05 12.81
CA GLY A 9 40.88 -43.51 13.78
C GLY A 9 42.21 -44.27 13.91
N MET A 10 42.39 -45.34 13.12
CA MET A 10 43.63 -46.11 13.03
C MET A 10 44.64 -45.43 12.10
N ASP A 11 45.91 -45.82 12.15
CA ASP A 11 46.90 -45.31 11.19
C ASP A 11 46.57 -45.81 9.78
N GLY A 12 46.45 -44.87 8.85
CA GLY A 12 46.13 -45.09 7.45
C GLY A 12 47.37 -45.13 6.58
N THR A 13 47.34 -46.00 5.58
CA THR A 13 48.44 -46.23 4.63
C THR A 13 48.02 -45.95 3.18
N ILE A 14 46.71 -45.87 2.91
CA ILE A 14 46.14 -45.70 1.58
C ILE A 14 45.71 -44.25 1.39
N GLU A 15 46.35 -43.52 0.48
CA GLU A 15 46.00 -42.12 0.20
C GLU A 15 44.86 -42.02 -0.83
N LYS A 16 43.75 -41.39 -0.46
CA LYS A 16 42.59 -41.14 -1.35
C LYS A 16 41.82 -39.91 -0.88
N HIS A 17 41.26 -39.11 -1.80
CA HIS A 17 40.48 -37.89 -1.47
C HIS A 17 41.20 -36.89 -0.51
N GLY A 18 42.54 -36.88 -0.48
CA GLY A 18 43.33 -36.03 0.42
C GLY A 18 43.46 -36.54 1.87
N TYR A 19 42.97 -37.75 2.17
CA TYR A 19 43.08 -38.42 3.47
C TYR A 19 43.82 -39.76 3.36
N TYR A 20 44.29 -40.28 4.50
CA TYR A 20 44.89 -41.61 4.60
C TYR A 20 43.91 -42.59 5.24
N PHE A 21 43.64 -43.72 4.58
CA PHE A 21 42.67 -44.72 5.03
C PHE A 21 43.35 -46.02 5.50
N CYS A 22 42.72 -46.69 6.46
CA CYS A 22 43.16 -47.94 7.08
C CYS A 22 42.74 -49.19 6.27
N SER A 23 41.68 -49.11 5.45
CA SER A 23 41.22 -50.21 4.59
C SER A 23 40.34 -49.73 3.41
N GLN A 24 40.14 -50.59 2.40
CA GLN A 24 39.17 -50.33 1.32
C GLN A 24 37.73 -50.20 1.84
N ASN A 25 37.39 -50.94 2.89
CA ASN A 25 36.06 -50.86 3.52
C ASN A 25 35.81 -49.47 4.16
N CYS A 26 36.87 -48.81 4.68
CA CYS A 26 36.77 -47.44 5.18
C CYS A 26 36.59 -46.41 4.05
N ILE A 27 37.19 -46.66 2.89
CA ILE A 27 37.01 -45.84 1.70
C ILE A 27 35.57 -45.97 1.20
N GLU A 28 35.05 -47.18 1.07
CA GLU A 28 33.64 -47.42 0.70
C GLU A 28 32.68 -46.80 1.72
N LYS A 29 33.01 -46.87 3.01
CA LYS A 29 32.23 -46.22 4.08
C LYS A 29 32.32 -44.69 4.06
N TYR A 30 33.40 -44.13 3.53
CA TYR A 30 33.57 -42.69 3.31
C TYR A 30 32.80 -42.22 2.07
N GLU A 31 32.88 -42.97 0.96
CA GLU A 31 32.19 -42.68 -0.30
C GLU A 31 30.68 -42.96 -0.23
N SER A 32 30.25 -43.91 0.60
CA SER A 32 28.83 -44.20 0.89
C SER A 32 28.20 -43.23 1.89
N ARG A 33 28.97 -42.34 2.53
CA ARG A 33 28.36 -41.23 3.26
C ARG A 33 27.62 -40.37 2.23
N PRO A 34 26.30 -40.21 2.34
CA PRO A 34 25.58 -39.34 1.43
C PRO A 34 26.22 -37.97 1.50
N ALA A 35 26.47 -37.34 0.34
CA ALA A 35 26.99 -35.99 0.27
C ALA A 35 26.11 -35.07 1.12
N LEU A 36 26.56 -34.78 2.34
CA LEU A 36 25.92 -33.93 3.36
C LEU A 36 25.84 -32.45 2.93
N MET A 37 25.93 -32.19 1.62
CA MET A 37 26.18 -30.88 1.04
C MET A 37 25.06 -30.41 0.09
N SER A 38 23.95 -31.16 -0.05
CA SER A 38 22.80 -30.73 -0.88
C SER A 38 21.54 -30.42 -0.06
N GLN A 39 21.25 -31.19 1.00
CA GLN A 39 19.98 -31.05 1.74
C GLN A 39 20.04 -30.04 2.90
N SER A 40 21.23 -29.70 3.43
CA SER A 40 21.36 -28.84 4.61
C SER A 40 21.22 -27.34 4.31
N TRP A 41 21.57 -26.89 3.09
CA TRP A 41 21.47 -25.48 2.70
C TRP A 41 20.08 -25.10 2.14
N PHE A 42 19.34 -26.08 1.58
CA PHE A 42 18.03 -25.83 0.99
C PHE A 42 16.97 -25.45 2.04
N LYS A 43 17.03 -26.08 3.22
CA LYS A 43 16.11 -25.79 4.34
C LYS A 43 16.24 -24.36 4.88
N PRO A 44 17.43 -23.86 5.29
CA PRO A 44 17.57 -22.49 5.78
C PRO A 44 17.27 -21.44 4.70
N VAL A 45 17.57 -21.73 3.42
CA VAL A 45 17.20 -20.84 2.31
C VAL A 45 15.70 -20.79 2.08
N LEU A 46 15.01 -21.93 2.14
CA LEU A 46 13.56 -21.96 2.04
C LEU A 46 12.91 -21.19 3.19
N TYR A 47 13.38 -21.38 4.43
CA TYR A 47 12.88 -20.64 5.59
C TYR A 47 13.15 -19.14 5.50
N SER A 48 14.32 -18.73 4.97
CA SER A 48 14.63 -17.30 4.81
C SER A 48 13.75 -16.66 3.73
N VAL A 49 13.48 -17.34 2.62
CA VAL A 49 12.55 -16.85 1.59
C VAL A 49 11.14 -16.71 2.13
N ILE A 50 10.64 -17.70 2.88
CA ILE A 50 9.31 -17.63 3.50
C ILE A 50 9.25 -16.48 4.52
N ALA A 51 10.28 -16.32 5.35
CA ALA A 51 10.33 -15.24 6.34
C ALA A 51 10.33 -13.86 5.66
N VAL A 52 11.10 -13.68 4.58
CA VAL A 52 11.10 -12.42 3.80
C VAL A 52 9.73 -12.17 3.17
N LEU A 53 9.10 -13.18 2.57
CA LEU A 53 7.76 -13.04 2.00
C LEU A 53 6.72 -12.64 3.05
N LEU A 54 6.78 -13.22 4.24
CA LEU A 54 5.89 -12.86 5.35
C LEU A 54 6.12 -11.42 5.83
N ILE A 55 7.38 -10.99 5.94
CA ILE A 55 7.72 -9.60 6.31
C ILE A 55 7.23 -8.61 5.25
N VAL A 56 7.40 -8.92 3.97
CA VAL A 56 6.89 -8.06 2.88
C VAL A 56 5.36 -8.02 2.91
N LEU A 57 4.71 -9.17 3.10
CA LEU A 57 3.24 -9.23 3.17
C LEU A 57 2.70 -8.41 4.34
N THR A 58 3.28 -8.50 5.53
CA THR A 58 2.83 -7.71 6.69
C THR A 58 3.04 -6.21 6.46
N ALA A 59 4.17 -5.81 5.89
CA ALA A 59 4.44 -4.41 5.54
C ALA A 59 3.41 -3.87 4.52
N VAL A 60 3.08 -4.65 3.49
CA VAL A 60 2.07 -4.27 2.47
C VAL A 60 0.67 -4.15 3.06
N LEU A 61 0.25 -5.13 3.88
CA LEU A 61 -1.05 -5.09 4.56
C LEU A 61 -1.15 -3.90 5.52
N GLN A 62 -0.07 -3.60 6.25
CA GLN A 62 -0.03 -2.48 7.18
C GLN A 62 -0.10 -1.13 6.44
N MET A 63 0.63 -0.98 5.32
CA MET A 63 0.53 0.19 4.45
C MET A 63 -0.90 0.40 3.93
N THR A 64 -1.54 -0.67 3.44
CA THR A 64 -2.92 -0.62 2.95
C THR A 64 -3.90 -0.22 4.06
N GLY A 65 -3.72 -0.77 5.27
CA GLY A 65 -4.50 -0.40 6.45
C GLY A 65 -4.38 1.08 6.83
N TYR A 66 -3.17 1.64 6.79
CA TYR A 66 -2.97 3.08 7.02
C TYR A 66 -3.63 3.94 5.95
N MET A 67 -3.58 3.52 4.67
CA MET A 67 -4.25 4.24 3.59
C MET A 67 -5.75 4.29 3.80
N ILE A 68 -6.37 3.14 4.09
CA ILE A 68 -7.80 3.02 4.36
C ILE A 68 -8.21 3.90 5.55
N LEU A 69 -7.46 3.83 6.65
CA LEU A 69 -7.76 4.62 7.85
C LEU A 69 -7.65 6.12 7.59
N PHE A 70 -6.58 6.56 6.92
CA PHE A 70 -6.37 7.97 6.58
C PHE A 70 -7.50 8.48 5.70
N MET A 71 -7.83 7.78 4.61
CA MET A 71 -8.91 8.16 3.70
C MET A 71 -10.26 8.21 4.42
N GLY A 72 -10.54 7.24 5.30
CA GLY A 72 -11.76 7.18 6.08
C GLY A 72 -11.93 8.37 7.02
N VAL A 73 -10.93 8.62 7.88
CA VAL A 73 -10.93 9.76 8.81
C VAL A 73 -11.01 11.07 8.05
N PHE A 74 -10.25 11.19 6.98
CA PHE A 74 -10.21 12.38 6.16
C PHE A 74 -11.57 12.71 5.55
N PHE A 75 -12.20 11.76 4.87
CA PHE A 75 -13.53 11.95 4.27
C PHE A 75 -14.62 12.29 5.29
N VAL A 76 -14.60 11.65 6.46
CA VAL A 76 -15.53 11.98 7.55
C VAL A 76 -15.27 13.41 8.05
N ALA A 77 -14.02 13.78 8.29
CA ALA A 77 -13.70 15.12 8.78
C ALA A 77 -14.14 16.22 7.80
N VAL A 78 -13.81 16.09 6.50
CA VAL A 78 -14.17 17.11 5.51
C VAL A 78 -15.66 17.15 5.20
N SER A 79 -16.34 16.00 5.19
CA SER A 79 -17.79 15.97 4.97
C SER A 79 -18.55 16.64 6.11
N LEU A 80 -18.15 16.45 7.36
CA LEU A 80 -18.75 17.12 8.52
C LEU A 80 -18.60 18.64 8.44
N LEU A 81 -17.43 19.13 8.03
CA LEU A 81 -17.20 20.57 7.81
C LEU A 81 -18.09 21.12 6.69
N LYS A 82 -18.32 20.36 5.62
CA LYS A 82 -19.21 20.74 4.51
C LYS A 82 -20.68 20.71 4.91
N ILE A 83 -21.09 19.76 5.75
CA ILE A 83 -22.46 19.66 6.28
C ILE A 83 -22.76 20.82 7.24
N ALA A 84 -21.77 21.27 8.02
CA ALA A 84 -21.92 22.40 8.94
C ALA A 84 -22.38 23.70 8.25
N ASP A 85 -21.98 23.92 7.00
CA ASP A 85 -22.56 24.95 6.12
C ASP A 85 -23.01 24.35 4.79
N TRP A 86 -24.05 23.51 4.84
CA TRP A 86 -24.57 22.80 3.67
C TRP A 86 -24.89 23.73 2.49
N LYS A 87 -25.61 24.84 2.75
CA LYS A 87 -26.05 25.77 1.70
C LYS A 87 -24.88 26.57 1.14
N GLY A 88 -24.00 27.06 2.01
CA GLY A 88 -22.80 27.78 1.59
C GLY A 88 -21.88 26.88 0.77
N PHE A 89 -21.67 25.64 1.21
CA PHE A 89 -20.92 24.63 0.46
C PHE A 89 -21.53 24.37 -0.92
N ALA A 90 -22.82 24.04 -1.00
CA ALA A 90 -23.44 23.70 -2.28
C ALA A 90 -23.35 24.87 -3.28
N GLN A 91 -23.55 26.11 -2.81
CA GLN A 91 -23.39 27.30 -3.65
C GLN A 91 -21.93 27.49 -4.10
N ALA A 92 -20.98 27.39 -3.19
CA ALA A 92 -19.55 27.49 -3.48
C ALA A 92 -19.07 26.40 -4.45
N PHE A 93 -19.48 25.14 -4.23
CA PHE A 93 -19.08 23.97 -5.01
C PHE A 93 -19.51 24.08 -6.47
N THR A 94 -20.72 24.61 -6.72
CA THR A 94 -21.21 24.86 -8.09
C THR A 94 -20.39 25.88 -8.88
N MET A 95 -19.53 26.68 -8.23
CA MET A 95 -18.73 27.70 -8.93
C MET A 95 -17.50 27.13 -9.62
N TYR A 96 -16.97 25.99 -9.17
CA TYR A 96 -15.72 25.42 -9.69
C TYR A 96 -15.87 23.98 -10.20
N ASP A 97 -16.61 23.12 -9.53
CA ASP A 97 -16.72 21.70 -9.90
C ASP A 97 -17.54 21.50 -11.20
N ILE A 98 -17.04 20.63 -12.08
CA ILE A 98 -17.59 20.43 -13.43
C ILE A 98 -18.99 19.81 -13.38
N LEU A 99 -19.22 18.87 -12.46
CA LEU A 99 -20.50 18.17 -12.31
C LEU A 99 -21.50 19.01 -11.53
N ALA A 100 -21.05 19.68 -10.47
CA ALA A 100 -21.88 20.58 -9.66
C ALA A 100 -22.41 21.76 -10.47
N LYS A 101 -21.60 22.29 -11.41
CA LYS A 101 -22.05 23.30 -12.39
C LYS A 101 -23.28 22.86 -13.19
N LYS A 102 -23.37 21.58 -13.51
CA LYS A 102 -24.45 21.00 -14.32
C LYS A 102 -25.63 20.50 -13.48
N SER A 103 -25.39 20.08 -12.24
CA SER A 103 -26.43 19.54 -11.35
C SER A 103 -26.33 20.10 -9.93
N LYS A 104 -27.31 20.94 -9.58
CA LYS A 104 -27.47 21.43 -8.19
C LYS A 104 -27.78 20.31 -7.21
N VAL A 105 -28.44 19.26 -7.68
CA VAL A 105 -28.75 18.07 -6.86
C VAL A 105 -27.44 17.38 -6.46
N TYR A 106 -26.53 17.19 -7.43
CA TYR A 106 -25.20 16.64 -7.14
C TYR A 106 -24.45 17.48 -6.09
N ALA A 107 -24.50 18.81 -6.21
CA ALA A 107 -23.85 19.69 -5.24
C ALA A 107 -24.35 19.54 -3.80
N HIS A 108 -25.64 19.21 -3.62
CA HIS A 108 -26.23 18.98 -2.29
C HIS A 108 -25.96 17.57 -1.77
N ILE A 109 -25.87 16.59 -2.65
CA ILE A 109 -25.65 15.18 -2.26
C ILE A 109 -24.17 14.89 -2.02
N TYR A 110 -23.25 15.68 -2.60
CA TYR A 110 -21.81 15.45 -2.51
C TYR A 110 -21.26 15.27 -1.09
N PRO A 111 -21.61 16.10 -0.07
CA PRO A 111 -21.14 15.88 1.30
C PRO A 111 -21.58 14.53 1.88
N LEU A 112 -22.76 14.03 1.47
CA LEU A 112 -23.24 12.71 1.87
C LEU A 112 -22.47 11.58 1.18
N ILE A 113 -22.07 11.78 -0.08
CA ILE A 113 -21.22 10.82 -0.81
C ILE A 113 -19.88 10.69 -0.09
N GLU A 114 -19.24 11.82 0.25
CA GLU A 114 -17.98 11.81 1.00
C GLU A 114 -18.13 11.17 2.38
N LEU A 115 -19.20 11.49 3.11
CA LEU A 115 -19.48 10.85 4.40
C LEU A 115 -19.66 9.33 4.25
N GLY A 116 -20.40 8.89 3.24
CA GLY A 116 -20.61 7.47 2.94
C GLY A 116 -19.31 6.75 2.58
N LEU A 117 -18.46 7.38 1.77
CA LEU A 117 -17.12 6.87 1.46
C LEU A 117 -16.26 6.79 2.73
N GLY A 118 -16.24 7.84 3.55
CA GLY A 118 -15.50 7.86 4.81
C GLY A 118 -15.91 6.74 5.76
N ILE A 119 -17.23 6.53 5.93
CA ILE A 119 -17.78 5.42 6.72
C ILE A 119 -17.38 4.07 6.11
N SER A 120 -17.47 3.91 4.78
CA SER A 120 -17.09 2.66 4.12
C SER A 120 -15.62 2.30 4.35
N TYR A 121 -14.72 3.29 4.30
CA TYR A 121 -13.31 3.09 4.60
C TYR A 121 -13.06 2.76 6.07
N LEU A 122 -13.68 3.49 7.01
CA LEU A 122 -13.51 3.25 8.45
C LEU A 122 -14.06 1.89 8.90
N LEU A 123 -15.18 1.46 8.33
CA LEU A 123 -15.79 0.15 8.61
C LEU A 123 -15.18 -0.98 7.78
N THR A 124 -14.20 -0.68 6.93
CA THR A 124 -13.62 -1.64 5.97
C THR A 124 -14.69 -2.34 5.10
N TRP A 125 -15.79 -1.64 4.81
CA TRP A 125 -16.94 -2.19 4.11
C TRP A 125 -16.90 -1.85 2.62
N GLN A 126 -16.87 -2.89 1.77
CA GLN A 126 -16.82 -2.76 0.30
C GLN A 126 -15.69 -1.82 -0.20
N ILE A 127 -14.49 -1.97 0.37
CA ILE A 127 -13.32 -1.10 0.06
C ILE A 127 -13.03 -1.01 -1.43
N THR A 128 -13.15 -2.09 -2.18
CA THR A 128 -12.90 -2.08 -3.64
C THR A 128 -13.86 -1.15 -4.38
N ILE A 129 -15.15 -1.18 -4.03
CA ILE A 129 -16.17 -0.31 -4.64
C ILE A 129 -15.94 1.14 -4.19
N ALA A 130 -15.69 1.34 -2.89
CA ALA A 130 -15.36 2.65 -2.34
C ALA A 130 -14.13 3.28 -3.01
N ALA A 131 -13.08 2.49 -3.27
CA ALA A 131 -11.87 2.91 -3.98
C ALA A 131 -12.14 3.27 -5.44
N TYR A 132 -12.95 2.48 -6.15
CA TYR A 132 -13.33 2.82 -7.53
C TYR A 132 -14.11 4.13 -7.60
N VAL A 133 -15.11 4.29 -6.74
CA VAL A 133 -15.92 5.52 -6.66
C VAL A 133 -15.05 6.71 -6.27
N THR A 134 -14.19 6.55 -5.26
CA THR A 134 -13.25 7.59 -4.82
C THR A 134 -12.35 8.01 -5.97
N PHE A 135 -11.74 7.06 -6.68
CA PHE A 135 -10.85 7.37 -7.80
C PHE A 135 -11.57 8.20 -8.88
N VAL A 136 -12.78 7.79 -9.27
CA VAL A 136 -13.57 8.51 -10.29
C VAL A 136 -13.91 9.93 -9.82
N ILE A 137 -14.40 10.09 -8.60
CA ILE A 137 -14.80 11.39 -8.07
C ILE A 137 -13.59 12.32 -7.92
N MET A 138 -12.49 11.83 -7.33
CA MET A 138 -11.26 12.61 -7.13
C MET A 138 -10.60 12.98 -8.47
N ALA A 139 -10.62 12.10 -9.47
CA ALA A 139 -10.10 12.40 -10.81
C ALA A 139 -10.89 13.53 -11.48
N ILE A 140 -12.23 13.49 -11.39
CA ILE A 140 -13.09 14.56 -11.94
C ILE A 140 -12.86 15.87 -11.17
N GLY A 141 -12.79 15.82 -9.84
CA GLY A 141 -12.50 16.96 -8.97
C GLY A 141 -11.16 17.62 -9.30
N THR A 142 -10.11 16.80 -9.43
CA THR A 142 -8.76 17.24 -9.83
C THR A 142 -8.79 18.01 -11.14
N VAL A 143 -9.48 17.49 -12.17
CA VAL A 143 -9.61 18.16 -13.47
C VAL A 143 -10.37 19.48 -13.33
N GLY A 144 -11.45 19.52 -12.54
CA GLY A 144 -12.23 20.73 -12.29
C GLY A 144 -11.42 21.82 -11.58
N VAL A 145 -10.69 21.46 -10.53
CA VAL A 145 -9.82 22.38 -9.78
C VAL A 145 -8.66 22.84 -10.64
N ALA A 146 -8.01 21.95 -11.40
CA ALA A 146 -6.92 22.30 -12.30
C ALA A 146 -7.34 23.28 -13.40
N GLN A 147 -8.49 23.04 -14.06
CA GLN A 147 -9.05 23.95 -15.05
C GLN A 147 -9.36 25.33 -14.46
N ASN A 148 -9.90 25.35 -13.24
CA ASN A 148 -10.24 26.58 -12.54
C ASN A 148 -9.00 27.38 -12.09
N LEU A 149 -7.91 26.69 -11.74
CA LEU A 149 -6.64 27.33 -11.36
C LEU A 149 -5.88 27.89 -12.58
N LEU A 150 -5.98 27.23 -13.74
CA LEU A 150 -5.40 27.67 -15.01
C LEU A 150 -6.21 28.80 -15.66
N SER A 151 -7.53 28.77 -15.49
CA SER A 151 -8.40 29.87 -15.89
C SER A 151 -8.14 31.04 -14.94
N LYS A 152 -7.55 32.13 -15.42
CA LYS A 152 -7.31 33.38 -14.65
C LYS A 152 -8.60 34.10 -14.18
N ASN A 153 -9.70 33.38 -13.99
CA ASN A 153 -10.90 33.91 -13.40
C ASN A 153 -10.66 34.06 -11.90
N PRO A 154 -10.69 35.29 -11.34
CA PRO A 154 -10.58 35.47 -9.91
C PRO A 154 -11.83 34.84 -9.29
N VAL A 155 -11.67 33.63 -8.77
CA VAL A 155 -12.72 32.97 -7.99
C VAL A 155 -12.88 33.83 -6.74
N LYS A 156 -13.85 34.75 -6.79
CA LYS A 156 -14.27 35.52 -5.64
C LYS A 156 -14.72 34.51 -4.59
N CYS A 157 -13.87 34.31 -3.59
CA CYS A 157 -14.14 33.69 -2.30
C CYS A 157 -15.31 32.70 -2.31
N ALA A 158 -15.04 31.45 -2.68
CA ALA A 158 -15.92 30.34 -2.36
C ALA A 158 -15.84 30.13 -0.84
N CYS A 159 -16.86 30.59 -0.11
CA CYS A 159 -16.97 30.39 1.33
C CYS A 159 -17.04 28.89 1.63
N LEU A 160 -15.94 28.33 2.12
CA LEU A 160 -15.88 27.00 2.72
C LEU A 160 -16.50 27.07 4.12
N GLY A 161 -17.78 27.42 4.20
CA GLY A 161 -18.42 27.75 5.47
C GLY A 161 -17.98 29.10 6.03
N THR A 162 -18.84 29.70 6.87
CA THR A 162 -18.60 30.97 7.57
C THR A 162 -17.44 30.92 8.60
N LEU A 163 -16.87 29.76 8.87
CA LEU A 163 -15.88 29.54 9.94
C LEU A 163 -14.42 29.47 9.46
N VAL A 164 -14.13 29.09 8.21
CA VAL A 164 -12.74 28.97 7.73
C VAL A 164 -12.58 29.46 6.29
N LYS A 165 -11.97 30.63 6.10
CA LYS A 165 -11.65 31.22 4.79
C LYS A 165 -10.36 30.60 4.22
N ILE A 166 -10.38 29.33 3.81
CA ILE A 166 -9.26 28.80 3.01
C ILE A 166 -9.62 28.99 1.54
N PRO A 167 -8.91 29.86 0.78
CA PRO A 167 -9.10 29.93 -0.66
C PRO A 167 -8.83 28.54 -1.24
N LEU A 168 -9.70 28.05 -2.13
CA LEU A 168 -9.46 26.83 -2.91
C LEU A 168 -8.08 26.94 -3.56
N THR A 169 -7.10 26.29 -2.94
CA THR A 169 -5.67 26.50 -3.19
C THR A 169 -5.07 25.24 -3.78
N LYS A 170 -3.80 25.34 -4.20
CA LYS A 170 -2.93 24.20 -4.53
C LYS A 170 -3.01 23.05 -3.52
N PHE A 171 -3.40 23.32 -2.28
CA PHE A 171 -3.62 22.34 -1.23
C PHE A 171 -4.74 21.34 -1.58
N THR A 172 -5.91 21.80 -2.01
CA THR A 172 -7.03 20.92 -2.41
C THR A 172 -6.68 20.07 -3.63
N LEU A 173 -5.92 20.62 -4.58
CA LEU A 173 -5.43 19.85 -5.72
C LEU A 173 -4.48 18.73 -5.29
N PHE A 174 -3.57 19.01 -4.35
CA PHE A 174 -2.65 18.01 -3.81
C PHE A 174 -3.40 16.91 -3.06
N GLU A 175 -4.42 17.28 -2.31
CA GLU A 175 -5.31 16.38 -1.59
C GLU A 175 -6.07 15.44 -2.53
N ASP A 176 -6.75 15.96 -3.55
CA ASP A 176 -7.48 15.14 -4.53
C ASP A 176 -6.55 14.15 -5.26
N ILE A 177 -5.35 14.60 -5.66
CA ILE A 177 -4.35 13.75 -6.31
C ILE A 177 -3.86 12.65 -5.37
N THR A 178 -3.59 12.99 -4.10
CA THR A 178 -3.13 12.03 -3.11
C THR A 178 -4.20 10.98 -2.84
N MET A 179 -5.47 11.39 -2.69
CA MET A 179 -6.60 10.48 -2.49
C MET A 179 -6.83 9.57 -3.71
N ALA A 180 -6.72 10.11 -4.93
CA ALA A 180 -6.81 9.32 -6.16
C ALA A 180 -5.67 8.30 -6.27
N ALA A 181 -4.45 8.69 -5.91
CA ALA A 181 -3.29 7.80 -5.91
C ALA A 181 -3.46 6.66 -4.88
N MET A 182 -3.91 6.98 -3.66
CA MET A 182 -4.19 5.99 -2.62
C MET A 182 -5.31 5.03 -3.04
N ALA A 183 -6.38 5.55 -3.65
CA ALA A 183 -7.45 4.72 -4.20
C ALA A 183 -6.94 3.76 -5.28
N LEU A 184 -6.09 4.22 -6.21
CA LEU A 184 -5.45 3.34 -7.20
C LEU A 184 -4.55 2.29 -6.55
N MET A 185 -3.74 2.68 -5.56
CA MET A 185 -2.88 1.73 -4.85
C MET A 185 -3.72 0.64 -4.18
N ILE A 186 -4.84 0.98 -3.54
CA ILE A 186 -5.77 0.00 -2.96
C ILE A 186 -6.40 -0.93 -4.01
N LEU A 187 -6.59 -0.47 -5.25
CA LEU A 187 -7.16 -1.29 -6.32
C LEU A 187 -6.15 -2.27 -6.95
N PHE A 188 -4.84 -1.98 -6.87
CA PHE A 188 -3.79 -2.77 -7.50
C PHE A 188 -2.91 -3.57 -6.51
N LEU A 189 -3.00 -3.29 -5.21
CA LEU A 189 -2.37 -4.07 -4.12
C LEU A 189 -3.31 -5.18 -3.64
#